data_AF-A0A966PVA5-F1
#
_entry.id   AF-A0A966PVA5-F1
#
_cell.length_a   1.000
_cell.length_b   1.000
_cell.length_c   1.000
_cell.angle_alpha   90.00
_cell.angle_beta   90.00
_cell.angle_gamma   90.00
#
_symmetry.space_group_name_H-M   'P 1'
#
loop_
_entity.id
_entity.type
_entity.pdbx_description
1 polymer ?
#
loop_
_entity_poly.entity_id
_entity_poly.type
_entity_poly.pdbx_seq_one_letter_code
_entity_poly.pdbx_strand_id
1 'polypeptide(L)'
;MAYSRPPVQPGRGLKRVPAVPSESSSGVFDYSLESDIATTTSLGIIQVGSGLSITSLGVLSATTNNLQTVKLTSINYTATANDYFIAATKKDITITLPLGVLGKTYAIKTQVTGNISVTGTSGQKIDGNSTQNLEINKGIIVIFDGTQWNIMANNN
;
A
#
# COMPACT_ATOMS: atom_id res chain seq x y z
N MET A 1 -13.09 60.64 -5.95
CA MET A 1 -13.27 59.63 -7.00
C MET A 1 -13.01 58.27 -6.37
N ALA A 2 -14.03 57.41 -6.26
CA ALA A 2 -13.85 56.06 -5.72
C ALA A 2 -13.40 55.14 -6.86
N TYR A 3 -12.21 54.56 -6.75
CA TYR A 3 -11.75 53.56 -7.70
C TYR A 3 -12.41 52.22 -7.34
N SER A 4 -13.33 51.75 -8.17
CA SER A 4 -13.89 50.41 -8.03
C SER A 4 -12.83 49.41 -8.49
N ARG A 5 -12.28 48.63 -7.56
CA ARG A 5 -11.38 47.53 -7.91
C ARG A 5 -12.24 46.41 -8.52
N PRO A 6 -11.90 45.89 -9.72
CA PRO A 6 -12.57 44.73 -10.27
C PRO A 6 -12.57 43.57 -9.28
N PRO A 7 -13.63 42.75 -9.23
CA PRO A 7 -13.69 41.60 -8.33
C PRO A 7 -12.47 40.69 -8.55
N VAL A 8 -11.85 40.27 -7.45
CA VAL A 8 -10.73 39.31 -7.50
C VAL A 8 -11.26 38.00 -8.05
N GLN A 9 -10.87 37.69 -9.29
CA GLN A 9 -11.26 36.46 -9.94
C GLN A 9 -10.38 35.30 -9.42
N PRO A 10 -10.96 34.16 -9.01
CA PRO A 10 -10.19 33.02 -8.50
C PRO A 10 -9.19 32.49 -9.54
N GLY A 11 -8.18 31.74 -9.08
CA GLY A 11 -7.01 31.33 -9.87
C GLY A 11 -7.37 30.59 -11.16
N ARG A 12 -7.23 31.29 -12.29
CA ARG A 12 -7.34 30.73 -13.65
C ARG A 12 -6.00 30.79 -14.34
N GLY A 13 -5.75 29.88 -15.28
CA GLY A 13 -4.60 29.97 -16.17
C GLY A 13 -4.72 31.21 -17.08
N LEU A 14 -3.60 31.80 -17.47
CA LEU A 14 -3.56 32.86 -18.48
C LEU A 14 -3.07 32.26 -19.79
N LYS A 15 -3.78 32.51 -20.89
CA LYS A 15 -3.33 32.19 -22.25
C LYS A 15 -3.28 33.47 -23.07
N ARG A 16 -2.22 33.61 -23.86
CA ARG A 16 -2.03 34.75 -24.76
C ARG A 16 -2.79 34.52 -26.07
N VAL A 17 -3.54 35.51 -26.54
CA VAL A 17 -4.27 35.47 -27.82
C VAL A 17 -3.95 36.74 -28.62
N PRO A 18 -3.41 36.66 -29.86
CA PRO A 18 -2.99 35.46 -30.61
C PRO A 18 -1.70 34.81 -30.08
N ALA A 19 -1.48 33.54 -30.41
CA ALA A 19 -0.33 32.75 -29.94
C ALA A 19 1.03 33.33 -30.38
N VAL A 20 1.05 34.12 -31.45
CA VAL A 20 2.23 34.80 -32.00
C VAL A 20 1.90 36.29 -32.17
N PRO A 21 2.74 37.22 -31.67
CA PRO A 21 2.42 38.64 -31.74
C PRO A 21 2.54 39.14 -33.18
N SER A 22 1.44 39.60 -33.77
CA SER A 22 1.50 40.66 -34.79
C SER A 22 1.40 41.99 -34.04
N GLU A 23 2.56 42.51 -33.65
CA GLU A 23 2.80 43.90 -33.21
C GLU A 23 1.63 44.56 -32.44
N SER A 24 1.58 44.39 -31.11
CA SER A 24 0.83 45.31 -30.24
C SER A 24 1.81 46.05 -29.34
N SER A 25 1.71 47.38 -29.37
CA SER A 25 2.44 48.38 -28.57
C SER A 25 3.13 47.86 -27.31
N SER A 26 4.40 48.23 -27.13
CA SER A 26 5.26 47.89 -25.99
C SER A 26 4.51 48.03 -24.65
N GLY A 27 4.28 46.89 -23.98
CA GLY A 27 3.82 46.82 -22.60
C GLY A 27 2.38 46.34 -22.35
N VAL A 28 1.56 46.13 -23.38
CA VAL A 28 0.21 45.56 -23.22
C VAL A 28 0.09 44.26 -24.02
N PHE A 29 -0.09 43.15 -23.31
CA PHE A 29 -0.36 41.83 -23.89
C PHE A 29 -1.80 41.42 -23.55
N ASP A 30 -2.56 41.02 -24.56
CA ASP A 30 -3.89 40.47 -24.37
C ASP A 30 -3.79 39.03 -23.85
N TYR A 31 -4.28 38.83 -22.63
CA TYR A 31 -4.42 37.51 -22.02
C TYR A 31 -5.90 37.18 -21.88
N SER A 32 -6.32 36.03 -22.43
CA SER A 32 -7.57 35.41 -22.07
C SER A 32 -7.35 34.55 -20.83
N LEU A 33 -8.37 34.50 -19.98
CA LEU A 33 -8.40 33.54 -18.88
C LEU A 33 -8.79 32.18 -19.46
N GLU A 34 -7.97 31.17 -19.20
CA GLU A 34 -8.28 29.78 -19.55
C GLU A 34 -9.37 29.21 -18.63
N SER A 35 -9.80 27.98 -18.93
CA SER A 35 -10.62 27.17 -18.04
C SER A 35 -10.04 27.13 -16.63
N ASP A 36 -10.92 26.97 -15.64
CA ASP A 36 -10.54 26.89 -14.23
C ASP A 36 -9.42 25.85 -14.01
N ILE A 37 -8.45 26.18 -13.15
CA ILE A 37 -7.27 25.34 -12.91
C ILE A 37 -7.68 23.98 -12.34
N ALA A 38 -8.83 23.87 -11.67
CA ALA A 38 -9.51 22.62 -11.35
C ALA A 38 -11.02 22.89 -11.24
N THR A 39 -11.86 21.99 -11.71
CA THR A 39 -13.32 22.01 -11.48
C THR A 39 -13.74 20.77 -10.67
N THR A 40 -15.03 20.69 -10.29
CA THR A 40 -15.61 19.47 -9.71
C THR A 40 -15.61 18.28 -10.68
N THR A 41 -15.29 18.50 -11.97
CA THR A 41 -15.26 17.49 -13.03
C THR A 41 -13.89 17.38 -13.74
N SER A 42 -12.97 18.30 -13.47
CA SER A 42 -11.62 18.34 -14.05
C SER A 42 -10.62 18.54 -12.93
N LEU A 43 -9.91 17.48 -12.54
CA LEU A 43 -8.77 17.59 -11.65
C LEU A 43 -7.75 18.51 -12.32
N GLY A 44 -7.21 19.46 -11.57
CA GLY A 44 -6.27 20.42 -12.14
C GLY A 44 -4.95 19.83 -12.59
N ILE A 45 -3.91 20.66 -12.70
CA ILE A 45 -2.53 20.21 -13.02
C ILE A 45 -1.98 19.11 -12.08
N ILE A 46 -2.67 18.82 -10.97
CA ILE A 46 -2.37 17.69 -10.09
C ILE A 46 -3.11 16.45 -10.63
N GLN A 47 -2.47 15.77 -11.60
CA GLN A 47 -2.84 14.42 -11.98
C GLN A 47 -2.29 13.45 -10.93
N VAL A 48 -3.15 12.64 -10.31
CA VAL A 48 -2.72 11.53 -9.45
C VAL A 48 -2.61 10.25 -10.28
N GLY A 49 -1.63 9.40 -9.96
CA GLY A 49 -1.47 8.10 -10.63
C GLY A 49 -2.63 7.14 -10.33
N SER A 50 -2.79 6.08 -11.12
CA SER A 50 -3.89 5.10 -10.99
C SER A 50 -3.97 4.38 -9.63
N GLY A 51 -2.88 4.42 -8.86
CA GLY A 51 -2.84 3.91 -7.48
C GLY A 51 -3.54 4.81 -6.46
N LEU A 52 -4.01 5.99 -6.86
CA LEU A 52 -4.62 6.99 -6.01
C LEU A 52 -5.96 7.48 -6.59
N SER A 53 -6.92 7.77 -5.73
CA SER A 53 -8.21 8.36 -6.08
C SER A 53 -8.51 9.58 -5.22
N ILE A 54 -9.14 10.59 -5.82
CA ILE A 54 -9.68 11.75 -5.11
C ILE A 54 -11.20 11.64 -5.10
N THR A 55 -11.81 11.64 -3.91
CA THR A 55 -13.28 11.59 -3.77
C THR A 55 -13.91 12.95 -4.08
N SER A 56 -15.23 12.99 -4.30
CA SER A 56 -15.99 14.25 -4.45
C SER A 56 -15.97 15.15 -3.20
N LEU A 57 -15.54 14.60 -2.05
CA LEU A 57 -15.28 15.34 -0.81
C LEU A 57 -13.83 15.86 -0.73
N GLY A 58 -13.01 15.65 -1.75
CA GLY A 58 -11.62 16.11 -1.80
C GLY A 58 -10.61 15.23 -1.05
N VAL A 59 -10.96 13.99 -0.69
CA VAL A 59 -10.04 13.08 0.03
C VAL A 59 -9.18 12.33 -0.98
N LEU A 60 -7.85 12.43 -0.84
CA LEU A 60 -6.88 11.61 -1.56
C LEU A 60 -6.64 10.29 -0.81
N SER A 61 -6.85 9.16 -1.47
CA SER A 61 -6.62 7.82 -0.90
C SER A 61 -5.96 6.89 -1.91
N ALA A 62 -5.35 5.81 -1.43
CA ALA A 62 -4.95 4.70 -2.30
C ALA A 62 -6.17 3.97 -2.84
N THR A 63 -6.11 3.54 -4.11
CA THR A 63 -7.18 2.73 -4.74
C THR A 63 -7.11 1.26 -4.34
N THR A 64 -5.95 0.82 -3.85
CA THR A 64 -5.74 -0.54 -3.33
C THR A 64 -5.77 -0.54 -1.82
N ASN A 65 -6.52 -1.48 -1.24
CA ASN A 65 -6.44 -1.79 0.17
C ASN A 65 -5.09 -2.45 0.46
N ASN A 66 -4.11 -1.67 0.93
CA ASN A 66 -2.85 -2.22 1.46
C ASN A 66 -3.06 -2.73 2.90
N LEU A 67 -4.05 -3.59 3.07
CA LEU A 67 -4.34 -4.29 4.31
C LEU A 67 -3.61 -5.63 4.30
N GLN A 68 -3.22 -6.10 5.48
CA GLN A 68 -2.52 -7.36 5.62
C GLN A 68 -3.43 -8.55 5.26
N THR A 69 -2.97 -9.43 4.38
CA THR A 69 -3.71 -10.64 3.98
C THR A 69 -3.87 -11.61 5.16
N VAL A 70 -5.07 -12.15 5.33
CA VAL A 70 -5.43 -13.14 6.36
C VAL A 70 -5.78 -14.47 5.71
N LYS A 71 -5.07 -15.53 6.10
CA LYS A 71 -5.30 -16.91 5.67
C LYS A 71 -5.65 -17.80 6.86
N LEU A 72 -6.80 -18.45 6.82
CA LEU A 72 -7.16 -19.53 7.75
C LEU A 72 -7.03 -20.87 7.01
N THR A 73 -6.45 -21.88 7.66
CA THR A 73 -6.25 -23.19 7.03
C THR A 73 -6.54 -24.35 7.97
N SER A 74 -7.25 -25.36 7.45
CA SER A 74 -7.58 -26.62 8.12
C SER A 74 -6.81 -27.83 7.55
N ILE A 75 -5.87 -27.57 6.63
CA ILE A 75 -4.98 -28.55 5.99
C ILE A 75 -3.55 -28.03 5.99
N ASN A 76 -2.58 -28.91 5.67
CA ASN A 76 -1.20 -28.49 5.41
C ASN A 76 -1.18 -27.37 4.36
N TYR A 77 -0.42 -26.31 4.65
CA TYR A 77 -0.43 -25.10 3.82
C TYR A 77 0.99 -24.59 3.61
N THR A 78 1.32 -24.26 2.36
CA THR A 78 2.55 -23.54 2.02
C THR A 78 2.21 -22.08 1.82
N ALA A 79 2.83 -21.22 2.63
CA ALA A 79 2.64 -19.78 2.57
C ALA A 79 3.13 -19.22 1.23
N THR A 80 2.42 -18.22 0.72
CA THR A 80 2.72 -17.54 -0.55
C THR A 80 3.25 -16.15 -0.29
N ALA A 81 3.87 -15.52 -1.30
CA ALA A 81 4.39 -14.16 -1.20
C ALA A 81 3.31 -13.10 -0.84
N ASN A 82 2.03 -13.41 -1.06
CA ASN A 82 0.91 -12.51 -0.77
C ASN A 82 0.36 -12.67 0.65
N ASP A 83 0.73 -13.73 1.36
CA ASP A 83 0.29 -13.95 2.73
C ASP A 83 1.02 -13.00 3.69
N TYR A 84 0.34 -12.70 4.81
CA TYR A 84 0.95 -12.07 5.97
C TYR A 84 0.55 -12.82 7.24
N PHE A 85 -0.75 -12.89 7.54
CA PHE A 85 -1.26 -13.62 8.71
C PHE A 85 -1.80 -14.99 8.28
N ILE A 86 -1.35 -16.05 8.96
CA ILE A 86 -1.76 -17.42 8.70
C ILE A 86 -2.16 -18.09 10.02
N ALA A 87 -3.39 -18.60 10.09
CA ALA A 87 -3.86 -19.33 11.27
C ALA A 87 -4.24 -20.78 10.97
N ALA A 88 -3.72 -21.69 11.78
CA ALA A 88 -4.13 -23.09 11.80
C ALA A 88 -5.47 -23.24 12.56
N THR A 89 -6.45 -23.85 11.90
CA THR A 89 -7.80 -24.10 12.45
C THR A 89 -8.11 -25.59 12.67
N LYS A 90 -7.12 -26.47 12.45
CA LYS A 90 -7.21 -27.91 12.73
C LYS A 90 -5.89 -28.42 13.30
N LYS A 91 -5.97 -29.36 14.24
CA LYS A 91 -4.82 -30.04 14.83
C LYS A 91 -4.00 -30.81 13.79
N ASP A 92 -2.73 -31.05 14.10
CA ASP A 92 -1.83 -31.92 13.36
C ASP A 92 -1.62 -31.48 11.90
N ILE A 93 -1.46 -30.17 11.69
CA ILE A 93 -1.13 -29.59 10.39
C ILE A 93 0.23 -28.89 10.42
N THR A 94 0.86 -28.84 9.26
CA THR A 94 2.12 -28.14 9.03
C THR A 94 1.90 -26.91 8.14
N ILE A 95 2.39 -25.76 8.61
CA ILE A 95 2.51 -24.53 7.83
C ILE A 95 3.96 -24.43 7.34
N THR A 96 4.15 -24.39 6.03
CA THR A 96 5.48 -24.30 5.41
C THR A 96 5.71 -22.87 4.95
N LEU A 97 6.77 -22.23 5.45
CA LEU A 97 7.25 -20.93 4.97
C LEU A 97 7.82 -21.10 3.55
N PRO A 98 7.59 -20.16 2.62
CA PRO A 98 8.14 -20.26 1.27
C PRO A 98 9.67 -20.09 1.31
N LEU A 99 10.29 -20.20 0.14
CA LEU A 99 11.65 -19.73 -0.03
C LEU A 99 11.75 -18.26 0.39
N GLY A 100 12.63 -17.97 1.34
CA GLY A 100 12.79 -16.65 1.91
C GLY A 100 13.13 -15.55 0.90
N VAL A 101 12.50 -14.40 1.07
CA VAL A 101 12.81 -13.14 0.38
C VAL A 101 13.21 -12.14 1.46
N LEU A 102 14.34 -11.45 1.27
CA LEU A 102 14.90 -10.54 2.28
C LEU A 102 13.85 -9.54 2.79
N GLY A 103 13.67 -9.48 4.11
CA GLY A 103 12.74 -8.59 4.79
C GLY A 103 11.27 -9.05 4.76
N LYS A 104 10.95 -10.19 4.13
CA LYS A 104 9.58 -10.72 4.13
C LYS A 104 9.22 -11.22 5.53
N THR A 105 8.02 -10.85 5.97
CA THR A 105 7.48 -11.21 7.29
C THR A 105 6.21 -12.06 7.17
N TYR A 106 6.06 -13.02 8.08
CA TYR A 106 4.81 -13.76 8.29
C TYR A 106 4.44 -13.80 9.78
N ALA A 107 3.17 -13.63 10.09
CA ALA A 107 2.59 -13.84 11.40
C ALA A 107 1.79 -15.15 11.38
N ILE A 108 2.20 -16.12 12.20
CA ILE A 108 1.64 -17.47 12.19
C ILE A 108 1.10 -17.79 13.57
N LYS A 109 -0.14 -18.29 13.64
CA LYS A 109 -0.82 -18.59 14.91
C LYS A 109 -1.58 -19.91 14.82
N THR A 110 -1.76 -20.59 15.95
CA THR A 110 -2.76 -21.66 16.07
C THR A 110 -3.96 -21.20 16.88
N GLN A 111 -5.15 -21.64 16.46
CA GLN A 111 -6.43 -21.40 17.15
C GLN A 111 -7.01 -22.68 17.75
N VAL A 112 -6.23 -23.77 17.73
CA VAL A 112 -6.67 -25.11 18.13
C VAL A 112 -5.62 -25.79 18.98
N THR A 113 -6.06 -26.74 19.81
CA THR A 113 -5.17 -27.66 20.50
C THR A 113 -4.60 -28.69 19.53
N GLY A 114 -3.34 -29.09 19.74
CA GLY A 114 -2.69 -30.16 18.98
C GLY A 114 -1.35 -29.74 18.38
N ASN A 115 -0.73 -30.64 17.62
CA ASN A 115 0.63 -30.45 17.13
C ASN A 115 0.62 -29.60 15.86
N ILE A 116 0.72 -28.28 16.01
CA ILE A 116 0.88 -27.38 14.85
C ILE A 116 2.36 -27.13 14.67
N SER A 117 2.86 -27.39 13.47
CA SER A 117 4.28 -27.21 13.13
C SER A 117 4.45 -26.15 12.06
N VAL A 118 5.48 -25.33 12.22
CA VAL A 118 5.93 -24.34 11.23
C VAL A 118 7.31 -24.76 10.77
N THR A 119 7.51 -24.89 9.46
CA THR A 119 8.79 -25.35 8.89
C THR A 119 9.26 -24.47 7.74
N GLY A 120 10.56 -24.42 7.50
CA GLY A 120 11.17 -23.70 6.38
C GLY A 120 11.23 -24.55 5.10
N THR A 121 11.37 -23.88 3.96
CA THR A 121 11.57 -24.54 2.65
C THR A 121 13.06 -24.65 2.32
N SER A 122 13.46 -25.69 1.58
CA SER A 122 14.82 -25.87 1.05
C SER A 122 15.93 -25.83 2.11
N GLY A 123 15.65 -26.35 3.32
CA GLY A 123 16.62 -26.40 4.42
C GLY A 123 16.83 -25.06 5.14
N GLN A 124 16.08 -24.01 4.78
CA GLN A 124 16.03 -22.78 5.57
C GLN A 124 15.49 -23.07 6.97
N LYS A 125 16.15 -22.50 7.96
CA LYS A 125 15.83 -22.71 9.38
C LYS A 125 15.05 -21.54 9.95
N ILE A 126 14.40 -21.77 11.09
CA ILE A 126 13.69 -20.78 11.90
C ILE A 126 14.42 -20.70 13.24
N ASP A 127 15.19 -19.63 13.44
CA ASP A 127 16.15 -19.47 14.55
C ASP A 127 17.02 -20.74 14.75
N GLY A 128 17.68 -21.19 13.68
CA GLY A 128 18.53 -22.38 13.71
C GLY A 128 17.80 -23.74 13.75
N ASN A 129 16.47 -23.77 13.92
CA ASN A 129 15.68 -25.02 13.96
C ASN A 129 14.96 -25.27 12.62
N SER A 130 14.87 -26.52 12.17
CA SER A 130 14.13 -26.86 10.94
C SER A 130 12.61 -26.73 11.10
N THR A 131 12.12 -26.87 12.33
CA THR A 131 10.68 -26.83 12.65
C THR A 131 10.48 -26.15 14.00
N GLN A 132 9.45 -25.31 14.08
CA GLN A 132 8.92 -24.74 15.32
C GLN A 132 7.54 -25.35 15.59
N ASN A 133 7.26 -25.70 16.83
CA ASN A 133 5.94 -26.22 17.23
C ASN A 133 5.20 -25.14 18.00
N LEU A 134 3.91 -24.96 17.70
CA LEU A 134 3.05 -23.97 18.33
C LEU A 134 1.97 -24.68 19.17
N GLU A 135 1.87 -24.29 20.44
CA GLU A 135 0.81 -24.72 21.35
C GLU A 135 -0.47 -23.89 21.16
N ILE A 136 -1.60 -24.32 21.74
CA ILE A 136 -2.90 -23.62 21.57
C ILE A 136 -2.80 -22.12 21.86
N ASN A 137 -3.38 -21.31 20.98
CA ASN A 137 -3.41 -19.84 21.05
C ASN A 137 -2.03 -19.16 21.00
N LYS A 138 -0.95 -19.93 20.79
CA LYS A 138 0.41 -19.42 20.59
C LYS A 138 0.68 -19.14 19.12
N GLY A 139 1.70 -18.32 18.88
CA GLY A 139 2.07 -17.85 17.57
C GLY A 139 3.47 -17.24 17.53
N ILE A 140 3.97 -17.09 16.32
CA ILE A 140 5.27 -16.51 16.02
C ILE A 140 5.12 -15.51 14.88
N ILE A 141 5.90 -14.44 14.95
CA ILE A 141 6.15 -13.54 13.81
C ILE A 141 7.58 -13.76 13.38
N VAL A 142 7.77 -14.12 12.11
CA VAL A 142 9.10 -14.41 11.55
C VAL A 142 9.46 -13.41 10.45
N ILE A 143 10.74 -13.05 10.35
CA ILE A 143 11.32 -12.27 9.24
C ILE A 143 12.48 -13.02 8.60
N PHE A 144 12.59 -12.97 7.28
CA PHE A 144 13.74 -13.54 6.58
C PHE A 144 14.88 -12.54 6.46
N ASP A 145 16.09 -12.92 6.89
CA ASP A 145 17.28 -12.06 6.87
C ASP A 145 18.17 -12.20 5.63
N GLY A 146 17.73 -13.00 4.65
CA GLY A 146 18.52 -13.36 3.47
C GLY A 146 19.13 -14.78 3.55
N THR A 147 19.15 -15.40 4.73
CA THR A 147 19.71 -16.74 4.95
C THR A 147 18.77 -17.67 5.71
N GLN A 148 18.14 -17.18 6.78
CA GLN A 148 17.22 -17.92 7.63
C GLN A 148 16.02 -17.07 8.04
N TRP A 149 15.00 -17.74 8.59
CA TRP A 149 13.87 -17.10 9.23
C TRP A 149 14.22 -16.83 10.70
N ASN A 150 13.99 -15.60 11.17
CA ASN A 150 14.23 -15.22 12.56
C ASN A 150 12.90 -14.89 13.25
N ILE A 151 12.69 -15.35 14.49
CA ILE A 151 11.50 -15.01 15.26
C ILE A 151 11.67 -13.61 15.86
N MET A 152 10.83 -12.66 15.48
CA MET A 152 10.83 -11.29 16.01
C MET A 152 9.94 -11.14 17.23
N ALA A 153 8.87 -11.92 17.29
CA ALA A 153 7.95 -11.96 18.41
C ALA A 153 7.38 -13.37 18.53
N ASN A 154 7.34 -13.87 19.75
CA ASN A 154 6.61 -15.09 20.08
C ASN A 154 5.70 -14.82 21.27
N ASN A 155 4.61 -15.56 21.31
CA ASN A 155 3.92 -15.84 22.54
C ASN A 155 3.93 -17.36 22.64
N ASN A 156 5.04 -17.93 23.12
CA ASN A 156 5.13 -19.36 23.43
C ASN A 156 4.48 -19.66 24.78
#